data_AF-A0A926NB64-F1
#
_entry.id   AF-A0A926NB64-F1
#
_cell.length_a   1.000
_cell.length_b   1.000
_cell.length_c   1.000
_cell.angle_alpha   90.00
_cell.angle_beta   90.00
_cell.angle_gamma   90.00
#
_symmetry.space_group_name_H-M   'P 1'
#
loop_
_entity.id
_entity.type
_entity.pdbx_description
1 polymer ?
#
loop_
_entity_poly.entity_id
_entity_poly.type
_entity_poly.pdbx_seq_one_letter_code
_entity_poly.pdbx_strand_id
1 'polypeptide(L)'
;MGAVTLPSQAVDNEKRLQELIITKSQRLTSSIRLDAKDLYVSDYVLTLNPEKMVNQAQKLETQTKILNLHGIAVAGSKSILREYVVGVFQTKAIFIYQSQENAQLVSNSNKKYKRSFKKISSQDNSKEVRRVRNLSIRAIYALGLDYGIVKCGIGIGRRTLVIQVYPTPKVNLIMAQEFGKAIAQYANQTQIDHQLNEVVLGADPEFVMQSPKGHLLIASKYFPLKGKVGCDAIWMGQNHANKPIVEVRPDPTSDPHTLVVNIYKGLLFAARKMKNVPSKWLTGAMPYKGFPLGGHIHFSGIQPDFKLLRALDNYLTLPLVNIEDDRGKARRPKYGFLGDFRYQPHGGFEYRTPPSWLISPMLCKGVFMAAQVIVANYKQLQYQPLEHLEMQQAYYRGDKDEIKEIIQYLWEDLKELDDYRVYKKTLDLFYSYLISGMSWDERTDFRKQWRIPPFQDKD
;
A
#
# COMPACT_ATOMS: atom_id res chain seq x y z
N MET A 1 -17.90 0.43 -24.44
CA MET A 1 -16.94 -0.10 -25.42
C MET A 1 -16.25 -1.25 -24.71
N GLY A 2 -16.20 -2.44 -25.31
CA GLY A 2 -15.58 -3.61 -24.68
C GLY A 2 -14.06 -3.46 -24.57
N ALA A 3 -13.43 -4.33 -23.78
CA ALA A 3 -11.99 -4.38 -23.61
C ALA A 3 -11.28 -4.52 -24.97
N VAL A 4 -10.23 -3.74 -25.19
CA VAL A 4 -9.36 -3.88 -26.36
C VAL A 4 -8.30 -4.92 -26.05
N THR A 5 -8.19 -5.95 -26.88
CA THR A 5 -7.10 -6.94 -26.76
C THR A 5 -5.87 -6.42 -27.50
N LEU A 6 -4.75 -6.29 -26.80
CA LEU A 6 -3.47 -5.89 -27.38
C LEU A 6 -2.65 -7.13 -27.71
N PRO A 7 -2.41 -7.45 -29.00
CA PRO A 7 -1.60 -8.58 -29.38
C PRO A 7 -0.15 -8.36 -28.94
N SER A 8 0.54 -9.43 -28.56
CA SER A 8 1.91 -9.37 -28.04
C SER A 8 2.88 -8.61 -28.97
N GLN A 9 2.72 -8.76 -30.30
CA GLN A 9 3.53 -8.07 -31.31
C GLN A 9 3.26 -6.56 -31.41
N ALA A 10 2.10 -6.07 -30.95
CA ALA A 10 1.79 -4.63 -30.98
C ALA A 10 2.49 -3.86 -29.85
N VAL A 11 2.94 -4.55 -28.80
CA VAL A 11 3.70 -3.95 -27.69
C VAL A 11 5.04 -3.38 -28.17
N ASP A 12 5.63 -3.98 -29.20
CA ASP A 12 6.95 -3.59 -29.73
C ASP A 12 6.90 -2.44 -30.74
N ASN A 13 5.69 -2.00 -31.15
CA ASN A 13 5.50 -0.90 -32.11
C ASN A 13 4.67 0.23 -31.49
N GLU A 14 5.35 1.31 -31.09
CA GLU A 14 4.74 2.45 -30.38
C GLU A 14 3.56 3.09 -31.14
N LYS A 15 3.66 3.19 -32.48
CA LYS A 15 2.61 3.78 -33.31
C LYS A 15 1.37 2.89 -33.37
N ARG A 16 1.56 1.58 -33.60
CA ARG A 16 0.47 0.60 -33.62
C ARG A 16 -0.21 0.49 -32.25
N LEU A 17 0.57 0.53 -31.18
CA LEU A 17 0.05 0.54 -29.81
C LEU A 17 -0.86 1.75 -29.57
N GLN A 18 -0.43 2.96 -29.97
CA GLN A 18 -1.24 4.18 -29.86
C GLN A 18 -2.56 4.08 -30.62
N GLU A 19 -2.55 3.55 -31.84
CA GLU A 19 -3.75 3.37 -32.66
C GLU A 19 -4.76 2.40 -31.99
N LEU A 20 -4.28 1.42 -31.23
CA LEU A 20 -5.12 0.44 -30.54
C LEU A 20 -5.68 0.96 -29.20
N ILE A 21 -4.90 1.73 -28.44
CA ILE A 21 -5.32 2.20 -27.11
C ILE A 21 -6.12 3.50 -27.15
N ILE A 22 -6.10 4.25 -28.27
CA ILE A 22 -6.85 5.49 -28.45
C ILE A 22 -8.11 5.22 -29.28
N THR A 23 -9.28 5.50 -28.70
CA THR A 23 -10.56 5.43 -29.42
C THR A 23 -10.67 6.53 -30.48
N LYS A 24 -11.57 6.36 -31.46
CA LYS A 24 -11.91 7.40 -32.47
C LYS A 24 -12.24 8.78 -31.86
N SER A 25 -12.72 8.81 -30.61
CA SER A 25 -13.04 10.03 -29.86
C SER A 25 -11.85 10.68 -29.15
N GLN A 26 -10.61 10.28 -29.45
CA GLN A 26 -9.38 10.73 -28.79
C GLN A 26 -9.39 10.49 -27.27
N ARG A 27 -9.95 9.36 -26.86
CA ARG A 27 -9.95 8.89 -25.46
C ARG A 27 -9.13 7.63 -25.34
N LEU A 28 -8.38 7.51 -24.26
CA LEU A 28 -7.78 6.24 -23.88
C LEU A 28 -8.90 5.21 -23.63
N THR A 29 -8.68 3.98 -24.10
CA THR A 29 -9.66 2.89 -23.97
C THR A 29 -10.00 2.61 -22.51
N SER A 30 -11.22 2.13 -22.25
CA SER A 30 -11.70 1.82 -20.90
C SER A 30 -10.94 0.69 -20.26
N SER A 31 -10.79 -0.41 -20.99
CA SER A 31 -10.11 -1.61 -20.54
C SER A 31 -9.18 -2.14 -21.61
N ILE A 32 -8.04 -2.68 -21.18
CA ILE A 32 -7.02 -3.28 -22.02
C ILE A 32 -6.78 -4.70 -21.53
N ARG A 33 -6.92 -5.69 -22.42
CA ARG A 33 -6.47 -7.06 -22.16
C ARG A 33 -5.16 -7.28 -22.90
N LEU A 34 -4.12 -7.67 -22.18
CA LEU A 34 -2.85 -8.05 -22.77
C LEU A 34 -2.92 -9.50 -23.26
N ASP A 35 -2.41 -9.73 -24.45
CA ASP A 35 -2.23 -11.08 -24.98
C ASP A 35 -1.05 -11.74 -24.25
N ALA A 36 -1.30 -12.84 -23.55
CA ALA A 36 -0.27 -13.57 -22.82
C ALA A 36 0.50 -14.50 -23.75
N LYS A 37 1.83 -14.52 -23.58
CA LYS A 37 2.67 -15.56 -24.16
C LYS A 37 2.73 -16.82 -23.27
N ASP A 38 2.52 -16.66 -21.97
CA ASP A 38 2.69 -17.71 -20.96
C ASP A 38 1.38 -18.06 -20.24
N LEU A 39 1.16 -19.36 -20.00
CA LEU A 39 -0.06 -19.91 -19.38
C LEU A 39 -0.17 -19.66 -17.87
N TYR A 40 0.89 -19.16 -17.21
CA TYR A 40 0.96 -19.02 -15.76
C TYR A 40 0.55 -17.63 -15.24
N VAL A 41 0.24 -16.68 -16.12
CA VAL A 41 -0.21 -15.34 -15.72
C VAL A 41 -1.73 -15.30 -15.66
N SER A 42 -2.27 -14.90 -14.51
CA SER A 42 -3.71 -14.72 -14.29
C SER A 42 -4.34 -13.73 -15.27
N ASP A 43 -5.59 -13.97 -15.66
CA ASP A 43 -6.37 -13.02 -16.45
C ASP A 43 -6.51 -11.66 -15.73
N TYR A 44 -6.50 -11.70 -14.40
CA TYR A 44 -6.49 -10.51 -13.57
C TYR A 44 -5.26 -9.62 -13.80
N VAL A 45 -4.05 -10.19 -13.92
CA VAL A 45 -2.82 -9.43 -14.20
C VAL A 45 -2.79 -8.93 -15.65
N LEU A 46 -3.34 -9.69 -16.58
CA LEU A 46 -3.40 -9.35 -18.01
C LEU A 46 -4.46 -8.28 -18.32
N THR A 47 -5.46 -8.12 -17.46
CA THR A 47 -6.53 -7.14 -17.64
C THR A 47 -6.23 -5.84 -16.88
N LEU A 48 -5.95 -4.78 -17.63
CA LEU A 48 -5.81 -3.42 -17.12
C LEU A 48 -7.16 -2.70 -17.16
N ASN A 49 -7.51 -2.02 -16.06
CA ASN A 49 -8.79 -1.34 -15.86
C ASN A 49 -9.98 -2.27 -16.17
N PRO A 50 -10.28 -3.28 -15.35
CA PRO A 50 -11.45 -4.14 -15.56
C PRO A 50 -12.73 -3.30 -15.75
N GLU A 51 -13.56 -3.66 -16.74
CA GLU A 51 -14.74 -2.86 -17.11
C GLU A 51 -15.70 -2.60 -15.93
N LYS A 52 -15.83 -3.57 -15.02
CA LYS A 52 -16.57 -3.40 -13.75
C LYS A 52 -16.06 -2.18 -12.95
N MET A 53 -14.75 -2.06 -12.77
CA MET A 53 -14.12 -0.97 -12.04
C MET A 53 -14.24 0.36 -12.79
N VAL A 54 -14.08 0.34 -14.11
CA VAL A 54 -14.27 1.53 -14.95
C VAL A 54 -15.69 2.06 -14.83
N ASN A 55 -16.70 1.20 -14.94
CA ASN A 55 -18.10 1.58 -14.84
C ASN A 55 -18.46 2.15 -13.45
N GLN A 56 -17.89 1.58 -12.39
CA GLN A 56 -18.04 2.13 -11.04
C GLN A 56 -17.36 3.51 -10.92
N ALA A 57 -16.11 3.64 -11.38
CA ALA A 57 -15.34 4.86 -11.28
C ALA A 57 -15.88 6.01 -12.16
N GLN A 58 -16.64 5.71 -13.23
CA GLN A 58 -17.27 6.73 -14.06
C GLN A 58 -18.42 7.47 -13.36
N LYS A 59 -19.10 6.81 -12.41
CA LYS A 59 -20.21 7.40 -11.66
C LYS A 59 -19.64 8.29 -10.55
N LEU A 60 -19.88 9.60 -10.61
CA LEU A 60 -19.30 10.58 -9.68
C LEU A 60 -19.66 10.30 -8.21
N GLU A 61 -20.87 9.84 -7.94
CA GLU A 61 -21.33 9.47 -6.60
C GLU A 61 -20.53 8.27 -6.05
N THR A 62 -20.45 7.18 -6.82
CA THR A 62 -19.67 5.99 -6.48
C THR A 62 -18.20 6.32 -6.30
N GLN A 63 -17.63 7.12 -7.21
CA GLN A 63 -16.26 7.60 -7.12
C GLN A 63 -16.02 8.35 -5.81
N THR A 64 -16.89 9.30 -5.47
CA THR A 64 -16.77 10.10 -4.24
C THR A 64 -16.90 9.23 -2.99
N LYS A 65 -17.82 8.26 -2.98
CA LYS A 65 -18.02 7.31 -1.89
C LYS A 65 -16.75 6.48 -1.63
N ILE A 66 -16.17 5.90 -2.69
CA ILE A 66 -14.95 5.08 -2.59
C ILE A 66 -13.77 5.92 -2.15
N LEU A 67 -13.54 7.10 -2.77
CA LEU A 67 -12.43 7.98 -2.38
C LEU A 67 -12.52 8.38 -0.89
N ASN A 68 -13.71 8.74 -0.40
CA ASN A 68 -13.91 9.07 1.00
C ASN A 68 -13.69 7.87 1.95
N LEU A 69 -14.15 6.68 1.58
CA LEU A 69 -13.90 5.44 2.32
C LEU A 69 -12.39 5.21 2.50
N HIS A 70 -11.64 5.44 1.43
CA HIS A 70 -10.19 5.38 1.42
C HIS A 70 -9.51 6.61 2.05
N GLY A 71 -10.23 7.51 2.72
CA GLY A 71 -9.66 8.68 3.40
C GLY A 71 -9.10 9.76 2.46
N ILE A 72 -9.48 9.75 1.18
CA ILE A 72 -9.05 10.71 0.16
C ILE A 72 -10.05 11.86 0.12
N ALA A 73 -9.58 13.07 0.43
CA ALA A 73 -10.42 14.25 0.44
C ALA A 73 -10.82 14.69 -0.99
N VAL A 74 -12.13 14.78 -1.23
CA VAL A 74 -12.71 15.27 -2.49
C VAL A 74 -13.05 16.76 -2.38
N ALA A 75 -12.90 17.50 -3.49
CA ALA A 75 -13.11 18.94 -3.55
C ALA A 75 -14.57 19.35 -3.33
N GLY A 76 -15.53 18.70 -4.00
CA GLY A 76 -16.93 19.14 -4.01
C GLY A 76 -17.04 20.59 -4.51
N SER A 77 -17.71 21.45 -3.75
CA SER A 77 -17.86 22.90 -4.02
C SER A 77 -16.74 23.78 -3.46
N LYS A 78 -15.66 23.20 -2.90
CA LYS A 78 -14.57 23.98 -2.28
C LYS A 78 -13.80 24.81 -3.31
N SER A 79 -13.39 26.01 -2.91
CA SER A 79 -12.53 26.87 -3.73
C SER A 79 -11.15 26.26 -3.96
N ILE A 80 -10.70 26.27 -5.22
CA ILE A 80 -9.43 25.71 -5.67
C ILE A 80 -8.53 26.84 -6.18
N LEU A 81 -7.39 27.00 -5.51
CA LEU A 81 -6.38 28.02 -5.82
C LEU A 81 -5.51 27.63 -7.02
N ARG A 82 -5.29 26.33 -7.20
CA ARG A 82 -4.42 25.76 -8.24
C ARG A 82 -4.88 24.37 -8.60
N GLU A 83 -4.84 24.03 -9.88
CA GLU A 83 -5.22 22.72 -10.39
C GLU A 83 -4.02 21.96 -10.94
N TYR A 84 -4.12 20.63 -10.82
CA TYR A 84 -3.18 19.69 -11.37
C TYR A 84 -3.93 18.65 -12.21
N VAL A 85 -3.33 18.23 -13.31
CA VAL A 85 -3.78 17.10 -14.14
C VAL A 85 -2.66 16.07 -14.13
N VAL A 86 -2.93 14.90 -13.57
CA VAL A 86 -1.93 13.86 -13.34
C VAL A 86 -2.33 12.61 -14.10
N GLY A 87 -1.47 12.17 -15.03
CA GLY A 87 -1.59 10.87 -15.66
C GLY A 87 -0.95 9.83 -14.74
N VAL A 88 -1.71 8.82 -14.35
CA VAL A 88 -1.25 7.74 -13.49
C VAL A 88 -1.34 6.45 -14.26
N PHE A 89 -0.27 5.66 -14.19
CA PHE A 89 -0.24 4.29 -14.64
C PHE A 89 0.45 3.47 -13.56
N GLN A 90 -0.27 2.49 -13.00
CA GLN A 90 0.18 1.71 -11.85
C GLN A 90 0.67 2.65 -10.73
N THR A 91 1.78 2.31 -10.10
CA THR A 91 2.41 3.03 -8.99
C THR A 91 3.13 4.32 -9.40
N LYS A 92 2.98 4.79 -10.65
CA LYS A 92 3.71 5.95 -11.20
C LYS A 92 2.78 7.04 -11.72
N ALA A 93 3.15 8.29 -11.44
CA ALA A 93 2.63 9.43 -12.18
C ALA A 93 3.51 9.66 -13.42
N ILE A 94 3.01 9.25 -14.59
CA ILE A 94 3.74 9.32 -15.86
C ILE A 94 3.83 10.75 -16.41
N PHE A 95 2.90 11.62 -16.04
CA PHE A 95 3.00 13.06 -16.29
C PHE A 95 2.22 13.87 -15.26
N ILE A 96 2.64 15.11 -15.04
CA ILE A 96 1.96 16.08 -14.19
C ILE A 96 1.90 17.42 -14.94
N TYR A 97 0.71 17.98 -15.04
CA TYR A 97 0.48 19.34 -15.54
C TYR A 97 -0.09 20.20 -14.42
N GLN A 98 0.30 21.47 -14.38
CA GLN A 98 -0.15 22.44 -13.39
C GLN A 98 -0.79 23.65 -14.09
N SER A 99 -1.89 24.18 -13.54
CA SER A 99 -2.51 25.42 -14.01
C SER A 99 -1.57 26.62 -13.82
N GLN A 100 -1.45 27.49 -14.83
CA GLN A 100 -0.55 28.66 -14.76
C GLN A 100 -1.15 29.88 -14.05
N GLU A 101 -2.46 29.90 -13.82
CA GLU A 101 -3.18 31.05 -13.28
C GLU A 101 -2.93 31.26 -11.78
N ASN A 102 -2.79 32.52 -11.36
CA ASN A 102 -2.74 32.91 -9.96
C ASN A 102 -4.15 32.99 -9.36
N ALA A 103 -4.30 32.47 -8.14
CA ALA A 103 -5.58 32.32 -7.44
C ALA A 103 -6.41 33.61 -7.28
N GLN A 104 -5.79 34.79 -7.40
CA GLN A 104 -6.46 36.09 -7.26
C GLN A 104 -7.32 36.50 -8.47
N LEU A 105 -7.17 35.86 -9.64
CA LEU A 105 -7.94 36.21 -10.86
C LEU A 105 -9.24 35.40 -11.03
N VAL A 106 -9.47 34.38 -10.19
CA VAL A 106 -10.54 33.39 -10.39
C VAL A 106 -11.85 33.78 -9.67
N SER A 107 -11.83 34.70 -8.71
CA SER A 107 -13.02 35.05 -7.92
C SER A 107 -14.05 35.93 -8.66
N ASN A 108 -13.70 36.52 -9.81
CA ASN A 108 -14.48 37.60 -10.42
C ASN A 108 -14.98 37.36 -11.86
N SER A 109 -15.06 36.12 -12.36
CA SER A 109 -15.63 35.94 -13.71
C SER A 109 -16.56 34.73 -13.86
N ASN A 110 -17.81 35.03 -14.18
CA ASN A 110 -18.83 34.12 -14.72
C ASN A 110 -18.50 33.60 -16.14
N LYS A 111 -17.24 33.68 -16.59
CA LYS A 111 -16.80 33.19 -17.90
C LYS A 111 -15.97 31.93 -17.70
N LYS A 112 -16.34 30.85 -18.39
CA LYS A 112 -15.53 29.62 -18.56
C LYS A 112 -14.22 29.96 -19.30
N TYR A 113 -13.27 30.60 -18.63
CA TYR A 113 -11.92 30.73 -19.16
C TYR A 113 -11.28 29.34 -19.23
N LYS A 114 -10.80 28.96 -20.42
CA LYS A 114 -10.00 27.75 -20.60
C LYS A 114 -8.67 27.95 -19.88
N ARG A 115 -8.50 27.27 -18.75
CA ARG A 115 -7.25 27.32 -17.99
C ARG A 115 -6.08 26.80 -18.82
N SER A 116 -4.96 27.53 -18.82
CA SER A 116 -3.72 27.04 -19.42
C SER A 116 -2.93 26.18 -18.43
N PHE A 117 -2.28 25.13 -18.95
CA PHE A 117 -1.52 24.16 -18.16
C PHE A 117 -0.08 24.06 -18.65
N LYS A 118 0.86 23.96 -17.72
CA LYS A 118 2.28 23.72 -17.98
C LYS A 118 2.70 22.33 -17.50
N LYS A 119 3.46 21.58 -18.30
CA LYS A 119 4.06 20.30 -17.87
C LYS A 119 5.08 20.59 -16.77
N ILE A 120 4.97 19.87 -15.67
CA ILE A 120 5.93 19.90 -14.56
C ILE A 120 7.05 18.91 -14.88
N SER A 121 8.29 19.28 -14.57
CA SER A 121 9.45 18.40 -14.72
C SER A 121 9.26 17.14 -13.88
N SER A 122 9.64 15.98 -14.42
CA SER A 122 9.64 14.71 -13.69
C SER A 122 10.55 14.74 -12.45
N GLN A 123 11.59 15.59 -12.46
CA GLN A 123 12.52 15.79 -11.35
C GLN A 123 11.99 16.74 -10.26
N ASP A 124 10.84 17.39 -10.45
CA ASP A 124 10.25 18.26 -9.41
C ASP A 124 9.80 17.42 -8.20
N ASN A 125 10.48 17.65 -7.08
CA ASN A 125 10.25 16.98 -5.82
C ASN A 125 9.76 17.90 -4.70
N SER A 126 9.19 19.05 -5.08
CA SER A 126 8.55 19.97 -4.14
C SER A 126 7.48 19.25 -3.30
N LYS A 127 7.28 19.70 -2.07
CA LYS A 127 6.33 19.07 -1.13
C LYS A 127 4.91 19.00 -1.71
N GLU A 128 4.50 20.01 -2.47
CA GLU A 128 3.18 20.08 -3.11
C GLU A 128 3.06 19.05 -4.24
N VAL A 129 4.01 19.01 -5.16
CA VAL A 129 4.02 18.04 -6.28
C VAL A 129 4.06 16.61 -5.75
N ARG A 130 4.84 16.32 -4.71
CA ARG A 130 4.82 15.00 -4.03
C ARG A 130 3.45 14.64 -3.47
N ARG A 131 2.77 15.57 -2.81
CA ARG A 131 1.42 15.31 -2.26
C ARG A 131 0.41 15.05 -3.38
N VAL A 132 0.44 15.85 -4.43
CA VAL A 132 -0.42 15.68 -5.62
C VAL A 132 -0.17 14.33 -6.29
N ARG A 133 1.11 13.96 -6.49
CA ARG A 133 1.54 12.68 -7.06
C ARG A 133 0.99 11.50 -6.25
N ASN A 134 1.30 11.47 -4.95
CA ASN A 134 0.91 10.37 -4.08
C ASN A 134 -0.62 10.27 -3.92
N LEU A 135 -1.33 11.39 -3.81
CA LEU A 135 -2.79 11.41 -3.73
C LEU A 135 -3.42 10.87 -5.02
N SER A 136 -2.85 11.20 -6.19
CA SER A 136 -3.35 10.73 -7.49
C SER A 136 -3.16 9.22 -7.66
N ILE A 137 -1.99 8.70 -7.28
CA ILE A 137 -1.72 7.25 -7.28
C ILE A 137 -2.70 6.52 -6.36
N ARG A 138 -2.87 7.01 -5.12
CA ARG A 138 -3.82 6.45 -4.15
C ARG A 138 -5.26 6.48 -4.66
N ALA A 139 -5.67 7.54 -5.36
CA ALA A 139 -7.03 7.65 -5.91
C ALA A 139 -7.32 6.62 -7.01
N ILE A 140 -6.33 6.36 -7.88
CA ILE A 140 -6.47 5.35 -8.95
C ILE A 140 -6.50 3.95 -8.33
N TYR A 141 -5.60 3.66 -7.37
CA TYR A 141 -5.59 2.41 -6.63
C TYR A 141 -6.94 2.14 -5.94
N ALA A 142 -7.44 3.12 -5.18
CA ALA A 142 -8.67 3.02 -4.40
C ALA A 142 -9.90 2.69 -5.26
N LEU A 143 -9.94 3.17 -6.50
CA LEU A 143 -11.04 2.93 -7.44
C LEU A 143 -10.91 1.60 -8.19
N GLY A 144 -9.93 0.74 -7.85
CA GLY A 144 -9.69 -0.52 -8.55
C GLY A 144 -9.17 -0.33 -9.98
N LEU A 145 -8.62 0.85 -10.29
CA LEU A 145 -8.08 1.16 -11.62
C LEU A 145 -6.58 0.91 -11.69
N ASP A 146 -6.09 0.55 -12.86
CA ASP A 146 -4.68 0.39 -13.21
C ASP A 146 -4.10 1.67 -13.84
N TYR A 147 -4.94 2.47 -14.49
CA TYR A 147 -4.54 3.74 -15.08
C TYR A 147 -5.69 4.73 -15.18
N GLY A 148 -5.34 6.01 -15.37
CA GLY A 148 -6.31 7.07 -15.62
C GLY A 148 -5.70 8.46 -15.47
N ILE A 149 -6.54 9.49 -15.59
CA ILE A 149 -6.14 10.86 -15.25
C ILE A 149 -6.87 11.31 -13.99
N VAL A 150 -6.11 11.83 -13.03
CA VAL A 150 -6.65 12.47 -11.83
C VAL A 150 -6.51 13.98 -11.96
N LYS A 151 -7.63 14.68 -11.84
CA LYS A 151 -7.63 16.13 -11.65
C LYS A 151 -7.58 16.40 -10.15
N CYS A 152 -6.53 17.07 -9.71
CA CYS A 152 -6.31 17.47 -8.32
C CYS A 152 -6.41 18.99 -8.17
N GLY A 153 -6.70 19.45 -6.96
CA GLY A 153 -6.73 20.86 -6.60
C GLY A 153 -5.99 21.13 -5.29
N ILE A 154 -5.40 22.32 -5.18
CA ILE A 154 -4.90 22.86 -3.92
C ILE A 154 -5.94 23.84 -3.41
N GLY A 155 -6.61 23.48 -2.32
CA GLY A 155 -7.57 24.34 -1.64
C GLY A 155 -6.92 25.30 -0.66
N ILE A 156 -7.76 26.09 0.01
CA ILE A 156 -7.37 26.97 1.11
C ILE A 156 -6.66 26.15 2.21
N GLY A 157 -5.61 26.73 2.81
CA GLY A 157 -4.78 26.03 3.80
C GLY A 157 -3.83 24.98 3.22
N ARG A 158 -3.57 25.02 1.90
CA ARG A 158 -2.66 24.11 1.18
C ARG A 158 -3.04 22.62 1.30
N ARG A 159 -4.33 22.35 1.44
CA ARG A 159 -4.87 20.98 1.42
C ARG A 159 -4.98 20.51 -0.03
N THR A 160 -4.40 19.35 -0.32
CA THR A 160 -4.53 18.69 -1.62
C THR A 160 -5.83 17.90 -1.66
N LEU A 161 -6.61 18.07 -2.72
CA LEU A 161 -7.95 17.51 -2.90
C LEU A 161 -8.05 16.83 -4.27
N VAL A 162 -8.76 15.71 -4.37
CA VAL A 162 -9.18 15.16 -5.66
C VAL A 162 -10.40 15.92 -6.15
N ILE A 163 -10.35 16.45 -7.37
CA ILE A 163 -11.50 17.07 -8.02
C ILE A 163 -12.31 16.00 -8.74
N GLN A 164 -11.65 15.19 -9.57
CA GLN A 164 -12.28 14.12 -10.33
C GLN A 164 -11.22 13.14 -10.86
N VAL A 165 -11.58 11.86 -10.93
CA VAL A 165 -10.84 10.82 -11.64
C VAL A 165 -11.53 10.50 -12.96
N TYR A 166 -10.75 10.42 -14.03
CA TYR A 166 -11.20 10.05 -15.37
C TYR A 166 -10.58 8.70 -15.75
N PRO A 167 -11.36 7.59 -15.70
CA PRO A 167 -10.86 6.26 -16.10
C PRO A 167 -10.69 6.12 -17.62
N THR A 168 -11.45 6.89 -18.41
CA THR A 168 -11.36 6.94 -19.89
C THR A 168 -10.96 8.34 -20.37
N PRO A 169 -9.79 8.89 -19.98
CA PRO A 169 -9.48 10.28 -20.22
C PRO A 169 -9.43 10.64 -21.71
N LYS A 170 -9.83 11.88 -22.04
CA LYS A 170 -9.42 12.50 -23.31
C LYS A 170 -7.93 12.77 -23.25
N VAL A 171 -7.20 12.39 -24.29
CA VAL A 171 -5.74 12.51 -24.35
C VAL A 171 -5.33 13.25 -25.62
N ASN A 172 -4.22 13.97 -25.55
CA ASN A 172 -3.51 14.44 -26.74
C ASN A 172 -2.40 13.45 -27.11
N LEU A 173 -1.71 13.70 -28.23
CA LEU A 173 -0.65 12.80 -28.72
C LEU A 173 0.45 12.54 -27.69
N ILE A 174 0.89 13.57 -26.96
CA ILE A 174 1.94 13.44 -25.94
C ILE A 174 1.47 12.57 -24.77
N MET A 175 0.25 12.80 -24.26
CA MET A 175 -0.32 11.98 -23.19
C MET A 175 -0.47 10.53 -23.62
N ALA A 176 -0.92 10.29 -24.85
CA ALA A 176 -1.09 8.95 -25.39
C ALA A 176 0.24 8.21 -25.56
N GLN A 177 1.30 8.91 -26.00
CA GLN A 177 2.67 8.37 -26.03
C GLN A 177 3.15 7.91 -24.65
N GLU A 178 2.96 8.73 -23.62
CA GLU A 178 3.37 8.38 -22.24
C GLU A 178 2.61 7.15 -21.71
N PHE A 179 1.30 7.04 -21.99
CA PHE A 179 0.53 5.85 -21.65
C PHE A 179 0.97 4.62 -22.45
N GLY A 180 1.19 4.76 -23.77
CA GLY A 180 1.67 3.67 -24.62
C GLY A 180 3.00 3.09 -24.11
N LYS A 181 3.97 3.96 -23.78
CA LYS A 181 5.25 3.55 -23.19
C LYS A 181 5.06 2.80 -21.86
N ALA A 182 4.19 3.30 -20.98
CA ALA A 182 3.92 2.68 -19.69
C ALA A 182 3.24 1.30 -19.83
N ILE A 183 2.28 1.18 -20.75
CA ILE A 183 1.61 -0.09 -21.07
C ILE A 183 2.61 -1.10 -21.62
N ALA A 184 3.47 -0.69 -22.55
CA ALA A 184 4.48 -1.57 -23.12
C ALA A 184 5.49 -2.07 -22.07
N GLN A 185 5.94 -1.16 -21.19
CA GLN A 185 6.81 -1.53 -20.07
C GLN A 185 6.15 -2.54 -19.14
N TYR A 186 4.87 -2.35 -18.81
CA TYR A 186 4.13 -3.28 -17.96
C TYR A 186 3.94 -4.64 -18.63
N ALA A 187 3.58 -4.67 -19.91
CA ALA A 187 3.45 -5.93 -20.66
C ALA A 187 4.76 -6.73 -20.65
N ASN A 188 5.91 -6.07 -20.83
CA ASN A 188 7.21 -6.74 -20.73
C ASN A 188 7.52 -7.23 -19.31
N GLN A 189 7.15 -6.45 -18.28
CA GLN A 189 7.33 -6.85 -16.87
C GLN A 189 6.44 -8.04 -16.47
N THR A 190 5.26 -8.18 -17.07
CA THR A 190 4.37 -9.31 -16.79
C THR A 190 4.97 -10.65 -17.22
N GLN A 191 5.90 -10.67 -18.18
CA GLN A 191 6.60 -11.86 -18.66
C GLN A 191 7.82 -12.27 -17.82
N ILE A 192 8.24 -11.45 -16.85
CA ILE A 192 9.40 -11.76 -15.99
C ILE A 192 8.94 -12.52 -14.74
N ASP A 193 9.23 -13.82 -14.65
CA ASP A 193 8.98 -14.56 -13.43
C ASP A 193 10.01 -14.22 -12.34
N HIS A 194 9.59 -14.34 -11.08
CA HIS A 194 10.44 -14.10 -9.93
C HIS A 194 10.53 -15.36 -9.10
N GLN A 195 11.75 -15.82 -8.86
CA GLN A 195 11.96 -16.95 -7.96
C GLN A 195 11.90 -16.48 -6.50
N LEU A 196 11.45 -17.37 -5.61
CA LEU A 196 11.33 -17.08 -4.18
C LEU A 196 12.62 -16.51 -3.55
N ASN A 197 13.78 -17.05 -3.94
CA ASN A 197 15.10 -16.66 -3.45
C ASN A 197 15.62 -15.33 -4.01
N GLU A 198 15.02 -14.79 -5.08
CA GLU A 198 15.34 -13.48 -5.65
C GLU A 198 14.65 -12.34 -4.88
N VAL A 199 13.55 -12.64 -4.18
CA VAL A 199 12.84 -11.70 -3.33
C VAL A 199 13.59 -11.56 -2.01
N VAL A 200 14.30 -10.44 -1.84
CA VAL A 200 14.98 -10.09 -0.59
C VAL A 200 14.03 -9.30 0.30
N LEU A 201 13.81 -9.80 1.51
CA LEU A 201 12.98 -9.20 2.53
C LEU A 201 13.79 -8.31 3.48
N GLY A 202 13.28 -7.11 3.74
CA GLY A 202 13.60 -6.31 4.91
C GLY A 202 12.33 -6.02 5.70
N ALA A 203 12.44 -5.37 6.85
CA ALA A 203 11.28 -5.00 7.65
C ALA A 203 11.61 -3.85 8.59
N ASP A 204 10.59 -3.08 8.95
CA ASP A 204 10.68 -2.02 9.94
C ASP A 204 9.49 -2.13 10.94
N PRO A 205 9.35 -3.22 11.72
CA PRO A 205 8.25 -3.35 12.69
C PRO A 205 8.43 -2.42 13.90
N GLU A 206 7.30 -1.88 14.35
CA GLU A 206 7.25 -0.83 15.36
C GLU A 206 6.68 -1.33 16.70
N PHE A 207 7.11 -0.70 17.80
CA PHE A 207 6.51 -0.85 19.12
C PHE A 207 6.64 0.44 19.96
N VAL A 208 5.81 0.55 20.99
CA VAL A 208 5.91 1.62 22.01
C VAL A 208 6.31 1.06 23.36
N MET A 209 6.86 1.93 24.19
CA MET A 209 7.24 1.59 25.57
C MET A 209 6.36 2.37 26.54
N GLN A 210 5.79 1.67 27.53
CA GLN A 210 4.91 2.24 28.55
C GLN A 210 5.53 2.05 29.93
N SER A 211 5.60 3.12 30.73
CA SER A 211 6.05 3.05 32.12
C SER A 211 5.07 2.28 33.02
N PRO A 212 5.47 1.87 34.25
CA PRO A 212 4.57 1.22 35.20
C PRO A 212 3.35 2.08 35.58
N LYS A 213 3.47 3.42 35.48
CA LYS A 213 2.38 4.38 35.71
C LYS A 213 1.43 4.53 34.51
N GLY A 214 1.67 3.79 33.42
CA GLY A 214 0.86 3.85 32.20
C GLY A 214 1.27 4.94 31.21
N HIS A 215 2.25 5.80 31.54
CA HIS A 215 2.71 6.86 30.64
C HIS A 215 3.59 6.33 29.51
N LEU A 216 3.43 6.89 28.31
CA LEU A 216 4.30 6.64 27.16
C LEU A 216 5.73 7.12 27.43
N LEU A 217 6.70 6.23 27.23
CA LEU A 217 8.12 6.56 27.24
C LEU A 217 8.56 7.01 25.84
N ILE A 218 9.31 8.11 25.78
CA ILE A 218 9.80 8.66 24.51
C ILE A 218 11.01 7.85 24.03
N ALA A 219 10.84 7.06 22.95
CA ALA A 219 11.89 6.22 22.38
C ALA A 219 13.19 6.98 22.09
N SER A 220 13.14 8.21 21.57
CA SER A 220 14.35 9.01 21.26
C SER A 220 15.21 9.40 22.47
N LYS A 221 14.73 9.20 23.70
CA LYS A 221 15.56 9.34 24.92
C LYS A 221 16.47 8.14 25.14
N TYR A 222 16.13 7.00 24.56
CA TYR A 222 16.80 5.72 24.80
C TYR A 222 17.45 5.18 23.53
N PHE A 223 16.90 5.44 22.34
CA PHE A 223 17.39 4.93 21.07
C PHE A 223 17.84 6.06 20.14
N PRO A 224 18.86 5.83 19.31
CA PRO A 224 19.20 6.77 18.23
C PRO A 224 18.04 6.87 17.22
N LEU A 225 18.09 7.88 16.36
CA LEU A 225 17.12 8.00 15.26
C LEU A 225 17.24 6.83 14.28
N LYS A 226 18.49 6.52 13.88
CA LYS A 226 18.83 5.49 12.90
C LYS A 226 19.58 4.32 13.55
N GLY A 227 19.62 3.18 12.87
CA GLY A 227 20.32 1.97 13.29
C GLY A 227 19.38 0.76 13.38
N LYS A 228 19.95 -0.41 13.73
CA LYS A 228 19.22 -1.69 13.84
C LYS A 228 18.04 -1.65 14.81
N VAL A 229 18.13 -0.79 15.82
CA VAL A 229 16.99 -0.36 16.63
C VAL A 229 17.10 1.15 16.75
N GLY A 230 16.09 1.85 16.25
CA GLY A 230 16.02 3.31 16.33
C GLY A 230 14.61 3.80 16.57
N CYS A 231 14.31 4.99 16.06
CA CYS A 231 12.99 5.60 16.22
C CYS A 231 12.34 5.83 14.85
N ASP A 232 11.03 5.63 14.77
CA ASP A 232 10.25 6.12 13.62
C ASP A 232 10.23 7.67 13.61
N ALA A 233 9.96 8.25 12.44
CA ALA A 233 9.94 9.68 12.22
C ALA A 233 8.82 10.43 12.95
N ILE A 234 7.71 9.77 13.34
CA ILE A 234 6.57 10.38 14.06
C ILE A 234 7.03 11.07 15.34
N TRP A 235 6.48 12.25 15.62
CA TRP A 235 6.81 13.07 16.78
C TRP A 235 5.58 13.44 17.61
N MET A 236 5.80 13.76 18.89
CA MET A 236 4.74 14.14 19.84
C MET A 236 4.69 15.67 20.05
N GLY A 237 3.50 16.25 19.95
CA GLY A 237 3.26 17.67 20.23
C GLY A 237 3.99 18.60 19.27
N GLN A 238 4.44 19.75 19.76
CA GLN A 238 5.20 20.72 18.97
C GLN A 238 6.71 20.43 18.91
N ASN A 239 7.21 19.49 19.72
CA ASN A 239 8.63 19.17 19.75
C ASN A 239 8.97 18.00 18.82
N HIS A 240 9.54 18.32 17.66
CA HIS A 240 9.88 17.36 16.61
C HIS A 240 11.02 16.38 17.00
N ALA A 241 11.72 16.63 18.11
CA ALA A 241 12.77 15.75 18.64
C ALA A 241 12.20 14.57 19.46
N ASN A 242 10.98 14.70 20.01
CA ASN A 242 10.36 13.67 20.81
C ASN A 242 9.71 12.62 19.91
N LYS A 243 10.41 11.52 19.67
CA LYS A 243 9.93 10.40 18.85
C LYS A 243 9.59 9.24 19.77
N PRO A 244 8.30 8.88 19.90
CA PRO A 244 7.87 7.94 20.92
C PRO A 244 7.91 6.47 20.50
N ILE A 245 8.02 6.20 19.19
CA ILE A 245 7.94 4.86 18.61
C ILE A 245 9.35 4.30 18.42
N VAL A 246 9.56 3.06 18.85
CA VAL A 246 10.76 2.28 18.57
C VAL A 246 10.53 1.49 17.28
N GLU A 247 11.52 1.49 16.38
CA GLU A 247 11.49 0.75 15.12
C GLU A 247 12.68 -0.21 15.06
N VAL A 248 12.42 -1.49 14.82
CA VAL A 248 13.45 -2.53 14.65
C VAL A 248 13.74 -2.67 13.17
N ARG A 249 15.00 -2.59 12.76
CA ARG A 249 15.45 -2.64 11.36
C ARG A 249 16.44 -3.79 11.18
N PRO A 250 15.96 -5.06 11.13
CA PRO A 250 16.82 -6.22 10.92
C PRO A 250 17.61 -6.11 9.61
N ASP A 251 18.77 -6.76 9.56
CA ASP A 251 19.54 -6.88 8.32
C ASP A 251 18.71 -7.68 7.29
N PRO A 252 18.57 -7.19 6.04
CA PRO A 252 17.71 -7.81 5.02
C PRO A 252 18.28 -9.16 4.53
N THR A 253 17.41 -10.04 4.07
CA THR A 253 17.75 -11.39 3.62
C THR A 253 16.65 -11.99 2.75
N SER A 254 16.99 -12.90 1.84
CA SER A 254 16.01 -13.70 1.09
C SER A 254 15.49 -14.92 1.88
N ASP A 255 15.99 -15.17 3.10
CA ASP A 255 15.47 -16.23 3.98
C ASP A 255 14.58 -15.62 5.10
N PRO A 256 13.25 -15.83 5.06
CA PRO A 256 12.33 -15.38 6.10
C PRO A 256 12.72 -15.84 7.51
N HIS A 257 13.32 -17.03 7.67
CA HIS A 257 13.74 -17.52 8.97
C HIS A 257 14.86 -16.66 9.56
N THR A 258 15.89 -16.39 8.76
CA THR A 258 16.99 -15.51 9.12
C THR A 258 16.49 -14.11 9.48
N LEU A 259 15.49 -13.58 8.76
CA LEU A 259 14.92 -12.26 9.08
C LEU A 259 14.30 -12.21 10.49
N VAL A 260 13.56 -13.25 10.90
CA VAL A 260 13.01 -13.36 12.26
C VAL A 260 14.12 -13.46 13.31
N VAL A 261 15.20 -14.20 13.02
CA VAL A 261 16.37 -14.27 13.91
C VAL A 261 17.02 -12.90 14.06
N ASN A 262 17.10 -12.11 12.99
CA ASN A 262 17.66 -10.76 13.03
C ASN A 262 16.77 -9.80 13.83
N ILE A 263 15.44 -9.94 13.77
CA ILE A 263 14.51 -9.21 14.65
C ILE A 263 14.78 -9.57 16.11
N TYR A 264 14.87 -10.85 16.44
CA TYR A 264 15.15 -11.32 17.80
C TYR A 264 16.45 -10.71 18.36
N LYS A 265 17.53 -10.67 17.55
CA LYS A 265 18.78 -9.99 17.91
C LYS A 265 18.58 -8.50 18.18
N GLY A 266 17.76 -7.82 17.37
CA GLY A 266 17.37 -6.42 17.58
C GLY A 266 16.62 -6.21 18.89
N LEU A 267 15.64 -7.06 19.20
CA LEU A 267 14.89 -7.01 20.45
C LEU A 267 15.79 -7.26 21.68
N LEU A 268 16.72 -8.20 21.60
CA LEU A 268 17.72 -8.42 22.65
C LEU A 268 18.62 -7.21 22.87
N PHE A 269 19.08 -6.56 21.79
CA PHE A 269 19.84 -5.32 21.88
C PHE A 269 19.03 -4.23 22.58
N ALA A 270 17.77 -4.06 22.19
CA ALA A 270 16.88 -3.10 22.83
C ALA A 270 16.66 -3.41 24.32
N ALA A 271 16.51 -4.70 24.67
CA ALA A 271 16.27 -5.13 26.04
C ALA A 271 17.48 -4.84 26.95
N ARG A 272 18.70 -5.07 26.45
CA ARG A 272 19.94 -4.69 27.14
C ARG A 272 20.01 -3.19 27.40
N LYS A 273 19.63 -2.38 26.42
CA LYS A 273 19.62 -0.91 26.55
C LYS A 273 18.59 -0.42 27.56
N MET A 274 17.45 -1.12 27.66
CA MET A 274 16.35 -0.80 28.56
C MET A 274 16.41 -1.54 29.91
N LYS A 275 17.51 -2.25 30.22
CA LYS A 275 17.61 -3.12 31.41
C LYS A 275 17.18 -2.46 32.72
N ASN A 276 17.55 -1.20 32.91
CA ASN A 276 17.28 -0.43 34.15
C ASN A 276 16.09 0.53 34.02
N VAL A 277 15.26 0.36 32.98
CA VAL A 277 14.11 1.23 32.71
C VAL A 277 12.84 0.38 32.73
N PRO A 278 12.15 0.28 33.89
CA PRO A 278 10.89 -0.44 34.01
C PRO A 278 9.91 0.04 32.95
N SER A 279 9.48 -0.87 32.09
CA SER A 279 8.56 -0.59 31.00
C SER A 279 7.85 -1.85 30.54
N LYS A 280 6.64 -1.72 30.01
CA LYS A 280 6.00 -2.70 29.14
C LYS A 280 6.26 -2.32 27.69
N TRP A 281 6.51 -3.30 26.83
CA TRP A 281 6.64 -3.05 25.40
C TRP A 281 5.37 -3.52 24.71
N LEU A 282 4.69 -2.61 24.02
CA LEU A 282 3.39 -2.84 23.43
C LEU A 282 3.50 -2.68 21.90
N THR A 283 2.93 -3.63 21.16
CA THR A 283 2.93 -3.66 19.70
C THR A 283 1.55 -4.06 19.18
N GLY A 284 1.37 -4.15 17.86
CA GLY A 284 0.07 -4.31 17.21
C GLY A 284 -0.27 -3.13 16.31
N ALA A 285 -1.56 -2.80 16.21
CA ALA A 285 -2.10 -1.75 15.38
C ALA A 285 -2.24 -0.41 16.12
N MET A 286 -2.81 -0.41 17.32
CA MET A 286 -3.03 0.79 18.16
C MET A 286 -2.87 0.45 19.66
N PRO A 287 -1.69 -0.05 20.10
CA PRO A 287 -1.49 -0.45 21.49
C PRO A 287 -1.63 0.71 22.49
N TYR A 288 -1.29 1.92 22.04
CA TYR A 288 -1.43 3.14 22.84
C TYR A 288 -2.22 4.18 22.04
N LYS A 289 -3.23 4.78 22.68
CA LYS A 289 -4.14 5.75 22.04
C LYS A 289 -3.38 6.87 21.35
N GLY A 290 -3.60 7.02 20.05
CA GLY A 290 -3.01 8.09 19.23
C GLY A 290 -1.66 7.76 18.61
N PHE A 291 -1.10 6.56 18.86
CA PHE A 291 0.13 6.08 18.24
C PHE A 291 -0.16 4.78 17.50
N PRO A 292 -0.63 4.88 16.25
CA PRO A 292 -0.84 3.70 15.44
C PRO A 292 0.51 3.18 14.96
N LEU A 293 0.67 1.86 14.90
CA LEU A 293 1.95 1.21 14.62
C LEU A 293 1.91 0.35 13.35
N GLY A 294 3.05 0.28 12.67
CA GLY A 294 3.23 -0.47 11.43
C GLY A 294 4.15 -1.68 11.57
N GLY A 295 3.84 -2.71 10.80
CA GLY A 295 4.72 -3.84 10.54
C GLY A 295 5.23 -3.75 9.12
N HIS A 296 5.96 -2.69 8.80
CA HIS A 296 6.39 -2.43 7.42
C HIS A 296 7.27 -3.58 6.89
N ILE A 297 7.03 -4.03 5.66
CA ILE A 297 7.79 -5.10 5.01
C ILE A 297 8.44 -4.52 3.75
N HIS A 298 9.73 -4.74 3.57
CA HIS A 298 10.49 -4.23 2.44
C HIS A 298 10.76 -5.37 1.48
N PHE A 299 10.60 -5.11 0.19
CA PHE A 299 10.87 -6.06 -0.89
C PHE A 299 11.90 -5.45 -1.83
N SER A 300 13.00 -6.16 -2.04
CA SER A 300 14.02 -5.88 -3.06
C SER A 300 14.04 -7.00 -4.10
N GLY A 301 14.55 -6.71 -5.30
CA GLY A 301 14.51 -7.63 -6.44
C GLY A 301 13.22 -7.55 -7.28
N ILE A 302 12.20 -6.85 -6.77
CA ILE A 302 10.91 -6.66 -7.44
C ILE A 302 10.43 -5.21 -7.31
N GLN A 303 9.70 -4.74 -8.32
CA GLN A 303 9.13 -3.39 -8.35
C GLN A 303 7.64 -3.44 -8.00
N PRO A 304 7.10 -2.43 -7.28
CA PRO A 304 5.68 -2.39 -6.97
C PRO A 304 4.87 -2.00 -8.21
N ASP A 305 3.81 -2.76 -8.46
CA ASP A 305 2.67 -2.38 -9.30
C ASP A 305 1.37 -2.55 -8.50
N PHE A 306 0.22 -2.12 -9.04
CA PHE A 306 -1.04 -2.24 -8.30
C PHE A 306 -1.54 -3.67 -8.16
N LYS A 307 -1.21 -4.58 -9.09
CA LYS A 307 -1.61 -5.99 -8.99
C LYS A 307 -0.88 -6.66 -7.83
N LEU A 308 0.42 -6.43 -7.68
CA LEU A 308 1.22 -6.87 -6.55
C LEU A 308 0.72 -6.28 -5.23
N LEU A 309 0.46 -4.98 -5.18
CA LEU A 309 -0.07 -4.33 -3.98
C LEU A 309 -1.46 -4.85 -3.61
N ARG A 310 -2.33 -5.13 -4.57
CA ARG A 310 -3.64 -5.76 -4.34
C ARG A 310 -3.50 -7.21 -3.89
N ALA A 311 -2.53 -7.97 -4.40
CA ALA A 311 -2.25 -9.30 -3.89
C ALA A 311 -1.82 -9.25 -2.42
N LEU A 312 -0.90 -8.36 -2.05
CA LEU A 312 -0.52 -8.16 -0.64
C LEU A 312 -1.71 -7.71 0.22
N ASP A 313 -2.54 -6.78 -0.25
CA ASP A 313 -3.71 -6.33 0.49
C ASP A 313 -4.74 -7.44 0.69
N ASN A 314 -5.04 -8.23 -0.34
CA ASN A 314 -6.02 -9.32 -0.27
C ASN A 314 -5.51 -10.52 0.51
N TYR A 315 -4.26 -10.97 0.30
CA TYR A 315 -3.78 -12.26 0.81
C TYR A 315 -2.96 -12.14 2.10
N LEU A 316 -2.46 -10.95 2.43
CA LEU A 316 -1.71 -10.74 3.67
C LEU A 316 -2.47 -9.82 4.64
N THR A 317 -2.80 -8.60 4.23
CA THR A 317 -3.34 -7.62 5.17
C THR A 317 -4.78 -7.90 5.55
N LEU A 318 -5.64 -8.25 4.59
CA LEU A 318 -7.04 -8.53 4.87
C LEU A 318 -7.23 -9.68 5.87
N PRO A 319 -6.56 -10.85 5.73
CA PRO A 319 -6.62 -11.91 6.74
C PRO A 319 -6.11 -11.49 8.12
N LEU A 320 -5.09 -10.63 8.19
CA LEU A 320 -4.56 -10.14 9.48
C LEU A 320 -5.61 -9.38 10.29
N VAL A 321 -6.60 -8.74 9.67
CA VAL A 321 -7.69 -8.06 10.39
C VAL A 321 -8.46 -9.03 11.29
N ASN A 322 -8.58 -10.31 10.92
CA ASN A 322 -9.34 -11.30 11.68
C ASN A 322 -8.70 -11.63 13.04
N ILE A 323 -7.38 -11.49 13.15
CA ILE A 323 -6.61 -11.72 14.38
C ILE A 323 -6.09 -10.43 15.03
N GLU A 324 -6.32 -9.28 14.39
CA GLU A 324 -5.99 -7.95 14.90
C GLU A 324 -6.87 -7.57 16.10
N ASP A 325 -6.35 -6.81 17.05
CA ASP A 325 -7.16 -6.23 18.13
C ASP A 325 -8.16 -5.20 17.57
N ASP A 326 -9.37 -5.15 18.11
CA ASP A 326 -10.44 -4.26 17.63
C ASP A 326 -10.07 -2.77 17.69
N ARG A 327 -9.12 -2.38 18.55
CA ARG A 327 -8.57 -1.01 18.58
C ARG A 327 -7.89 -0.62 17.26
N GLY A 328 -7.41 -1.61 16.51
CA GLY A 328 -6.68 -1.44 15.27
C GLY A 328 -7.48 -0.74 14.17
N LYS A 329 -8.81 -0.84 14.17
CA LYS A 329 -9.67 -0.10 13.22
C LYS A 329 -9.44 1.41 13.25
N ALA A 330 -9.03 1.98 14.39
CA ALA A 330 -8.76 3.41 14.53
C ALA A 330 -7.49 3.89 13.79
N ARG A 331 -6.63 2.97 13.36
CA ARG A 331 -5.46 3.25 12.50
C ARG A 331 -5.91 3.73 11.11
N ARG A 332 -6.98 3.12 10.60
CA ARG A 332 -7.48 3.29 9.23
C ARG A 332 -8.51 4.43 9.14
N PRO A 333 -8.65 5.12 7.99
CA PRO A 333 -7.83 5.06 6.76
C PRO A 333 -6.62 6.02 6.78
N LYS A 334 -6.30 6.64 7.92
CA LYS A 334 -5.21 7.63 8.01
C LYS A 334 -3.83 6.99 7.88
N TYR A 335 -3.67 5.81 8.48
CA TYR A 335 -2.48 4.98 8.41
C TYR A 335 -2.93 3.53 8.17
N GLY A 336 -2.12 2.72 7.49
CA GLY A 336 -2.55 1.37 7.10
C GLY A 336 -3.74 1.35 6.14
N PHE A 337 -3.82 2.29 5.20
CA PHE A 337 -4.83 2.22 4.15
C PHE A 337 -4.40 1.25 3.05
N LEU A 338 -5.38 0.66 2.35
CA LEU A 338 -5.12 -0.24 1.23
C LEU A 338 -4.23 0.44 0.17
N GLY A 339 -3.21 -0.27 -0.28
CA GLY A 339 -2.21 0.20 -1.23
C GLY A 339 -1.23 1.23 -0.64
N ASP A 340 -1.00 1.27 0.68
CA ASP A 340 0.05 2.11 1.26
C ASP A 340 1.43 1.49 1.01
N PHE A 341 2.24 2.20 0.22
CA PHE A 341 3.59 1.79 -0.12
C PHE A 341 4.53 2.99 -0.26
N ARG A 342 5.83 2.72 -0.22
CA ARG A 342 6.88 3.72 -0.44
C ARG A 342 8.05 3.12 -1.22
N TYR A 343 8.47 3.78 -2.30
CA TYR A 343 9.72 3.42 -2.98
C TYR A 343 10.93 3.62 -2.06
N GLN A 344 11.87 2.67 -2.12
CA GLN A 344 13.10 2.72 -1.35
C GLN A 344 14.27 3.18 -2.23
N PRO A 345 15.16 4.09 -1.74
CA PRO A 345 16.26 4.62 -2.55
C PRO A 345 17.26 3.57 -3.05
N HIS A 346 17.37 2.45 -2.33
CA HIS A 346 18.26 1.33 -2.64
C HIS A 346 17.64 0.32 -3.62
N GLY A 347 16.48 0.63 -4.20
CA GLY A 347 15.69 -0.28 -5.03
C GLY A 347 14.58 -0.95 -4.24
N GLY A 348 13.57 -1.45 -4.96
CA GLY A 348 12.41 -2.08 -4.34
C GLY A 348 11.44 -1.10 -3.67
N PHE A 349 10.65 -1.62 -2.74
CA PHE A 349 9.62 -0.85 -2.04
C PHE A 349 9.35 -1.37 -0.62
N GLU A 350 8.78 -0.50 0.19
CA GLU A 350 8.22 -0.78 1.49
C GLU A 350 6.70 -0.84 1.38
N TYR A 351 6.12 -1.95 1.83
CA TYR A 351 4.69 -2.17 1.98
C TYR A 351 4.26 -1.83 3.41
N ARG A 352 3.21 -1.01 3.54
CA ARG A 352 2.92 -0.28 4.78
C ARG A 352 1.52 -0.50 5.34
N THR A 353 0.69 -1.26 4.63
CA THR A 353 -0.68 -1.55 5.02
C THR A 353 -0.80 -2.31 6.35
N PRO A 354 -0.01 -3.37 6.64
CA PRO A 354 -0.21 -4.18 7.86
C PRO A 354 0.05 -3.42 9.17
N PRO A 355 -0.65 -3.77 10.26
CA PRO A 355 -0.27 -3.34 11.61
C PRO A 355 1.05 -3.99 12.02
N SER A 356 1.62 -3.58 13.16
CA SER A 356 2.83 -4.23 13.66
C SER A 356 2.54 -5.67 14.10
N TRP A 357 3.05 -6.62 13.33
CA TRP A 357 2.91 -8.06 13.55
C TRP A 357 3.97 -8.62 14.53
N LEU A 358 4.71 -7.74 15.22
CA LEU A 358 5.77 -8.07 16.19
C LEU A 358 5.25 -8.78 17.47
N ILE A 359 3.98 -9.18 17.50
CA ILE A 359 3.30 -9.78 18.65
C ILE A 359 4.00 -11.06 19.13
N SER A 360 4.40 -11.94 18.21
CA SER A 360 5.06 -13.21 18.55
C SER A 360 5.98 -13.70 17.42
N PRO A 361 7.00 -14.53 17.73
CA PRO A 361 7.86 -15.11 16.69
C PRO A 361 7.09 -15.95 15.66
N MET A 362 6.00 -16.62 16.07
CA MET A 362 5.17 -17.43 15.17
C MET A 362 4.46 -16.55 14.14
N LEU A 363 3.83 -15.46 14.60
CA LEU A 363 3.16 -14.51 13.72
C LEU A 363 4.14 -13.88 12.72
N CYS A 364 5.32 -13.46 13.18
CA CYS A 364 6.35 -12.90 12.29
C CYS A 364 6.78 -13.87 11.20
N LYS A 365 7.00 -15.14 11.54
CA LYS A 365 7.36 -16.17 10.55
C LYS A 365 6.24 -16.35 9.52
N GLY A 366 5.00 -16.47 9.99
CA GLY A 366 3.83 -16.60 9.12
C GLY A 366 3.70 -15.43 8.15
N VAL A 367 3.80 -14.20 8.67
CA VAL A 367 3.73 -12.97 7.86
C VAL A 367 4.82 -12.93 6.81
N PHE A 368 6.09 -13.19 7.17
CA PHE A 368 7.18 -13.11 6.20
C PHE A 368 7.13 -14.18 5.13
N MET A 369 6.80 -15.42 5.51
CA MET A 369 6.69 -16.52 4.54
C MET A 369 5.50 -16.29 3.60
N ALA A 370 4.36 -15.87 4.13
CA ALA A 370 3.19 -15.54 3.33
C ALA A 370 3.52 -14.36 2.39
N ALA A 371 4.14 -13.30 2.90
CA ALA A 371 4.57 -12.16 2.11
C ALA A 371 5.50 -12.58 0.96
N GLN A 372 6.51 -13.42 1.22
CA GLN A 372 7.44 -13.85 0.18
C GLN A 372 6.76 -14.69 -0.90
N VAL A 373 5.93 -15.67 -0.50
CA VAL A 373 5.16 -16.51 -1.43
C VAL A 373 4.23 -15.65 -2.28
N ILE A 374 3.47 -14.74 -1.66
CA ILE A 374 2.58 -13.81 -2.37
C ILE A 374 3.37 -12.97 -3.37
N VAL A 375 4.50 -12.37 -2.96
CA VAL A 375 5.25 -11.46 -3.84
C VAL A 375 5.91 -12.20 -4.99
N ALA A 376 6.47 -13.39 -4.77
CA ALA A 376 7.05 -14.19 -5.84
C ALA A 376 6.00 -14.70 -6.84
N ASN A 377 4.77 -14.94 -6.37
CA ASN A 377 3.73 -15.65 -7.15
C ASN A 377 2.48 -14.80 -7.44
N TYR A 378 2.49 -13.49 -7.21
CA TYR A 378 1.28 -12.65 -7.30
C TYR A 378 0.59 -12.70 -8.67
N LYS A 379 1.34 -13.08 -9.71
CA LYS A 379 0.84 -13.23 -11.08
C LYS A 379 -0.12 -14.40 -11.25
N GLN A 380 0.00 -15.43 -10.42
CA GLN A 380 -0.82 -16.64 -10.47
C GLN A 380 -2.12 -16.52 -9.65
N LEU A 381 -2.14 -15.63 -8.65
CA LEU A 381 -3.26 -15.42 -7.72
C LEU A 381 -4.48 -14.81 -8.40
N GLN A 382 -5.66 -15.37 -8.16
CA GLN A 382 -6.90 -15.01 -8.88
C GLN A 382 -7.93 -14.29 -8.01
N TYR A 383 -7.99 -14.60 -6.73
CA TYR A 383 -9.07 -14.16 -5.85
C TYR A 383 -8.84 -12.74 -5.32
N GLN A 384 -9.77 -11.82 -5.64
CA GLN A 384 -9.62 -10.38 -5.34
C GLN A 384 -10.86 -9.84 -4.60
N PRO A 385 -11.16 -10.28 -3.37
CA PRO A 385 -12.37 -9.86 -2.65
C PRO A 385 -12.44 -8.33 -2.42
N LEU A 386 -11.30 -7.63 -2.33
CA LEU A 386 -11.24 -6.16 -2.24
C LEU A 386 -11.69 -5.41 -3.50
N GLU A 387 -12.00 -6.09 -4.60
CA GLU A 387 -12.74 -5.48 -5.72
C GLU A 387 -14.19 -5.12 -5.35
N HIS A 388 -14.72 -5.71 -4.28
CA HIS A 388 -16.06 -5.45 -3.79
C HIS A 388 -16.03 -4.34 -2.73
N LEU A 389 -16.96 -3.39 -2.86
CA LEU A 389 -17.00 -2.22 -1.98
C LEU A 389 -17.31 -2.63 -0.53
N GLU A 390 -18.10 -3.69 -0.37
CA GLU A 390 -18.49 -4.29 0.89
C GLU A 390 -17.24 -4.77 1.65
N MET A 391 -16.38 -5.55 1.00
CA MET A 391 -15.12 -6.01 1.61
C MET A 391 -14.14 -4.86 1.92
N GLN A 392 -14.09 -3.82 1.07
CA GLN A 392 -13.32 -2.62 1.41
C GLN A 392 -13.87 -1.96 2.68
N GLN A 393 -15.20 -1.88 2.85
CA GLN A 393 -15.82 -1.36 4.06
C GLN A 393 -15.53 -2.25 5.28
N ALA A 394 -15.59 -3.57 5.12
CA ALA A 394 -15.23 -4.53 6.15
C ALA A 394 -13.80 -4.29 6.67
N TYR A 395 -12.84 -4.16 5.75
CA TYR A 395 -11.45 -3.81 6.07
C TYR A 395 -11.36 -2.52 6.90
N TYR A 396 -11.98 -1.43 6.42
CA TYR A 396 -11.89 -0.12 7.09
C TYR A 396 -12.64 -0.08 8.43
N ARG A 397 -13.69 -0.89 8.61
CA ARG A 397 -14.44 -1.01 9.88
C ARG A 397 -13.79 -1.99 10.85
N GLY A 398 -12.93 -2.88 10.37
CA GLY A 398 -12.43 -4.02 11.14
C GLY A 398 -13.52 -5.07 11.37
N ASP A 399 -14.37 -5.30 10.36
CA ASP A 399 -15.46 -6.26 10.43
C ASP A 399 -14.93 -7.68 10.20
N LYS A 400 -14.74 -8.41 11.30
CA LYS A 400 -14.13 -9.74 11.28
C LYS A 400 -15.09 -10.81 10.76
N ASP A 401 -16.39 -10.63 10.94
CA ASP A 401 -17.38 -11.63 10.55
C ASP A 401 -17.42 -11.75 9.01
N GLU A 402 -17.50 -10.61 8.31
CA GLU A 402 -17.46 -10.58 6.84
C GLU A 402 -16.11 -11.06 6.28
N ILE A 403 -15.00 -10.71 6.95
CA ILE A 403 -13.65 -11.10 6.49
C ILE A 403 -13.40 -12.59 6.69
N LYS A 404 -13.84 -13.17 7.80
CA LYS A 404 -13.57 -14.59 8.13
C LYS A 404 -14.08 -15.53 7.05
N GLU A 405 -15.23 -15.24 6.45
CA GLU A 405 -15.85 -16.06 5.40
C GLU A 405 -14.98 -16.19 4.15
N ILE A 406 -14.15 -15.18 3.85
CA ILE A 406 -13.34 -15.15 2.63
C ILE A 406 -11.91 -15.69 2.81
N ILE A 407 -11.43 -15.84 4.06
CA ILE A 407 -10.04 -16.24 4.34
C ILE A 407 -9.76 -17.65 3.79
N GLN A 408 -10.70 -18.57 3.88
CA GLN A 408 -10.51 -19.92 3.37
C GLN A 408 -10.25 -19.93 1.86
N TYR A 409 -10.97 -19.12 1.08
CA TYR A 409 -10.81 -19.08 -0.37
C TYR A 409 -9.47 -18.46 -0.79
N LEU A 410 -9.05 -17.40 -0.10
CA LEU A 410 -7.72 -16.82 -0.28
C LEU A 410 -6.62 -17.85 0.02
N TRP A 411 -6.81 -18.65 1.07
CA TRP A 411 -5.78 -19.58 1.51
C TRP A 411 -5.70 -20.86 0.67
N GLU A 412 -6.83 -21.35 0.15
CA GLU A 412 -6.81 -22.43 -0.83
C GLU A 412 -6.09 -22.00 -2.12
N ASP A 413 -6.32 -20.77 -2.60
CA ASP A 413 -5.60 -20.23 -3.77
C ASP A 413 -4.08 -20.12 -3.51
N LEU A 414 -3.65 -19.81 -2.28
CA LEU A 414 -2.22 -19.85 -1.90
C LEU A 414 -1.66 -21.27 -1.87
N LYS A 415 -2.43 -22.27 -1.44
CA LYS A 415 -1.96 -23.67 -1.34
C LYS A 415 -1.68 -24.31 -2.69
N GLU A 416 -2.31 -23.83 -3.75
CA GLU A 416 -2.08 -24.30 -5.13
C GLU A 416 -0.71 -23.85 -5.68
N LEU A 417 -0.07 -22.85 -5.07
CA LEU A 417 1.26 -22.40 -5.48
C LEU A 417 2.35 -23.40 -5.08
N ASP A 418 3.26 -23.72 -6.00
CA ASP A 418 4.38 -24.62 -5.70
C ASP A 418 5.27 -24.10 -4.55
N ASP A 419 5.53 -22.80 -4.52
CA ASP A 419 6.33 -22.16 -3.46
C ASP A 419 5.68 -22.23 -2.07
N TYR A 420 4.36 -22.44 -1.96
CA TYR A 420 3.71 -22.67 -0.67
C TYR A 420 4.30 -23.90 0.03
N ARG A 421 4.66 -24.93 -0.76
CA ARG A 421 5.18 -26.21 -0.25
C ARG A 421 6.49 -26.03 0.51
N VAL A 422 7.31 -25.05 0.14
CA VAL A 422 8.57 -24.71 0.81
C VAL A 422 8.34 -24.34 2.28
N TYR A 423 7.27 -23.59 2.56
CA TYR A 423 6.94 -23.11 3.90
C TYR A 423 5.69 -23.73 4.52
N LYS A 424 5.16 -24.81 3.93
CA LYS A 424 3.88 -25.45 4.25
C LYS A 424 3.61 -25.54 5.76
N LYS A 425 4.55 -26.12 6.51
CA LYS A 425 4.37 -26.32 7.96
C LYS A 425 4.09 -25.02 8.71
N THR A 426 4.80 -23.94 8.39
CA THR A 426 4.62 -22.66 9.07
C THR A 426 3.37 -21.93 8.56
N LEU A 427 3.12 -21.99 7.25
CA LEU A 427 1.95 -21.38 6.64
C LEU A 427 0.64 -22.04 7.11
N ASP A 428 0.62 -23.36 7.28
CA ASP A 428 -0.55 -24.07 7.83
C ASP A 428 -0.83 -23.69 9.30
N LEU A 429 0.22 -23.50 10.10
CA LEU A 429 0.08 -23.00 11.47
C LEU A 429 -0.42 -21.55 11.49
N PHE A 430 0.09 -20.72 10.59
CA PHE A 430 -0.33 -19.33 10.46
C PHE A 430 -1.79 -19.25 10.02
N TYR A 431 -2.21 -20.04 9.03
CA TYR A 431 -3.60 -20.17 8.61
C TYR A 431 -4.52 -20.58 9.75
N SER A 432 -4.13 -21.63 10.49
CA SER A 432 -4.88 -22.10 11.66
C SER A 432 -5.07 -20.99 12.68
N TYR A 433 -4.05 -20.14 12.88
CA TYR A 433 -4.16 -18.97 13.73
C TYR A 433 -5.11 -17.92 13.15
N LEU A 434 -4.99 -17.60 11.86
CA LEU A 434 -5.86 -16.64 11.15
C LEU A 434 -7.34 -16.97 11.28
N ILE A 435 -7.71 -18.26 11.28
CA ILE A 435 -9.12 -18.69 11.36
C ILE A 435 -9.57 -19.12 12.77
N SER A 436 -8.68 -19.06 13.76
CA SER A 436 -8.93 -19.57 15.12
C SER A 436 -10.03 -18.84 15.90
N GLY A 437 -10.42 -17.64 15.45
CA GLY A 437 -11.29 -16.73 16.21
C GLY A 437 -10.58 -16.03 17.38
N MET A 438 -9.28 -16.26 17.56
CA MET A 438 -8.47 -15.52 18.52
C MET A 438 -8.07 -14.16 17.97
N SER A 439 -7.93 -13.17 18.84
CA SER A 439 -7.30 -11.89 18.52
C SER A 439 -6.16 -11.63 19.50
N TRP A 440 -5.07 -11.00 19.04
CA TRP A 440 -4.00 -10.62 19.96
C TRP A 440 -4.43 -9.47 20.88
N ASP A 441 -3.94 -9.42 22.12
CA ASP A 441 -4.16 -8.29 23.03
C ASP A 441 -2.96 -7.35 23.04
N GLU A 442 -3.15 -6.15 22.47
CA GLU A 442 -2.13 -5.10 22.37
C GLU A 442 -1.82 -4.40 23.72
N ARG A 443 -2.45 -4.79 24.83
CA ARG A 443 -2.13 -4.33 26.20
C ARG A 443 -1.04 -5.18 26.85
N THR A 444 -0.77 -6.35 26.29
CA THR A 444 0.19 -7.29 26.83
C THR A 444 1.61 -6.91 26.44
N ASP A 445 2.55 -7.23 27.33
CA ASP A 445 3.96 -7.05 27.04
C ASP A 445 4.43 -8.14 26.07
N PHE A 446 4.64 -7.79 24.80
CA PHE A 446 4.93 -8.77 23.75
C PHE A 446 6.26 -9.50 23.98
N ARG A 447 7.16 -8.93 24.80
CA ARG A 447 8.44 -9.57 25.14
C ARG A 447 8.28 -10.97 25.71
N LYS A 448 7.17 -11.25 26.40
CA LYS A 448 6.86 -12.59 26.93
C LYS A 448 6.80 -13.64 25.81
N GLN A 449 6.09 -13.35 24.72
CA GLN A 449 5.96 -14.23 23.56
C GLN A 449 7.28 -14.48 22.84
N TRP A 450 8.20 -13.51 22.91
CA TRP A 450 9.54 -13.62 22.34
C TRP A 450 10.59 -14.16 23.31
N ARG A 451 10.24 -14.39 24.59
CA ARG A 451 11.20 -14.72 25.65
C ARG A 451 12.34 -13.70 25.76
N ILE A 452 12.00 -12.41 25.63
CA ILE A 452 12.93 -11.28 25.76
C ILE A 452 12.87 -10.74 27.19
N PRO A 453 14.00 -10.58 27.90
CA PRO A 453 13.97 -10.10 29.28
C PRO A 453 13.30 -8.72 29.45
N PRO A 454 12.56 -8.51 30.55
CA PRO A 454 12.08 -9.50 31.51
C PRO A 454 10.87 -10.27 30.93
N PHE A 455 10.95 -11.60 30.90
CA PHE A 455 9.85 -12.46 30.44
C PHE A 455 9.40 -13.49 31.50
N GLN A 456 9.92 -13.40 32.73
CA GLN A 456 9.49 -14.28 33.81
C GLN A 456 7.98 -14.14 34.01
N ASP A 457 7.29 -15.27 34.06
CA ASP A 457 5.91 -15.34 34.53
C ASP A 457 5.95 -14.99 36.02
N LYS A 458 5.37 -13.85 36.37
CA LYS A 458 4.89 -13.71 37.75
C LYS A 458 3.59 -14.50 37.77
N ASP A 459 3.63 -15.63 38.45
CA ASP A 459 2.46 -16.39 38.89
C ASP A 459 1.39 -15.46 39.51
#